data_AF-A0A4R6JX70-F1
#
_entry.id   AF-A0A4R6JX70-F1
#
_cell.length_a   1.000
_cell.length_b   1.000
_cell.length_c   1.000
_cell.angle_alpha   90.00
_cell.angle_beta   90.00
_cell.angle_gamma   90.00
#
_symmetry.space_group_name_H-M   'P 1'
#
loop_
_entity.id
_entity.type
_entity.pdbx_description
1 polymer ?
#
loop_
_entity_poly.entity_id
_entity_poly.type
_entity_poly.pdbx_seq_one_letter_code
_entity_poly.pdbx_strand_id
1 'polypeptide(L)'
;MTVLGTAVDPRTPGYPEARNATLDRLDRLEAALEEARAGGGERAVTRHHARGKLLPRERIEMLLDQDGPFLELSPVSGWGTEFPVGAGVVTGIGVVEAVECMIIATDPTVEGTAANPYAVEKIRRAARIAAADRLPLVNLVESAAETPGAGPPPGGSIARDLSRLSTRRVPAVCVVFGPTSGDTAYLPALADYTIMVRGHAKRLTHSRPRAGANGSDVRAPADQLAEDERDALRLARQCVRRLNWRKCGPPPRTFPPAEPKYDAEDLLALAGPSTLFDPREVLARLLDGSEFDEFKPAVGAAVLAGWGELHGYPVGVLAAADVPPTAADTQKAVHFIQLANATDTSLLLLQRDDAGILGSGTVDALAHSTVPLLALNTGRTGDPRFAFSWPADGPAAGGDDDGVIDPRDTRTVLGLCLSAVHSAVVEGAGHVGTFRPGKVDQ
;
A
#
# COMPACT_ATOMS: atom_id res chain seq x y z
N MET A 1 14.17 -21.86 15.65
CA MET A 1 14.87 -20.80 14.89
C MET A 1 16.01 -20.28 15.74
N THR A 2 16.98 -19.57 15.16
CA THR A 2 18.12 -19.02 15.91
C THR A 2 17.79 -17.59 16.33
N VAL A 3 18.02 -17.25 17.60
CA VAL A 3 17.85 -15.88 18.08
C VAL A 3 19.00 -15.04 17.54
N LEU A 4 18.69 -13.96 16.83
CA LEU A 4 19.68 -13.01 16.34
C LEU A 4 20.30 -12.25 17.52
N GLY A 5 21.63 -12.18 17.55
CA GLY A 5 22.36 -11.28 18.43
C GLY A 5 22.29 -9.84 17.92
N THR A 6 22.62 -8.87 18.77
CA THR A 6 22.84 -7.48 18.34
C THR A 6 24.28 -7.04 18.63
N ALA A 7 24.88 -6.38 17.64
CA ALA A 7 26.14 -5.65 17.72
C ALA A 7 25.91 -4.13 17.77
N VAL A 8 24.66 -3.66 17.64
CA VAL A 8 24.32 -2.25 17.77
C VAL A 8 24.47 -1.84 19.23
N ASP A 9 25.40 -0.91 19.48
CA ASP A 9 25.57 -0.26 20.78
C ASP A 9 25.31 1.24 20.61
N PRO A 10 24.25 1.80 21.24
CA PRO A 10 23.93 3.22 21.19
C PRO A 10 25.04 4.17 21.64
N ARG A 11 26.05 3.66 22.35
CA ARG A 11 27.22 4.42 22.82
C ARG A 11 28.33 4.53 21.79
N THR A 12 28.21 3.82 20.66
CA THR A 12 29.20 3.87 19.58
C THR A 12 29.17 5.25 18.90
N PRO A 13 30.32 5.87 18.60
CA PRO A 13 30.36 7.24 18.07
C PRO A 13 29.49 7.51 16.83
N GLY A 14 29.34 6.54 15.93
CA GLY A 14 28.55 6.70 14.70
C GLY A 14 27.03 6.52 14.88
N TYR A 15 26.57 5.98 16.01
CA TYR A 15 25.14 5.74 16.23
C TYR A 15 24.32 7.03 16.36
N PRO A 16 24.71 8.01 17.21
CA PRO A 16 23.97 9.26 17.35
C PRO A 16 23.90 10.07 16.06
N GLU A 17 24.99 10.11 15.29
CA GLU A 17 25.05 10.83 14.01
C GLU A 17 24.09 10.22 12.98
N ALA A 18 24.10 8.89 12.82
CA ALA A 18 23.20 8.19 11.91
C ALA A 18 21.73 8.35 12.34
N ARG A 19 21.45 8.24 13.64
CA ARG A 19 20.10 8.45 14.19
C ARG A 19 19.58 9.86 13.93
N ASN A 20 20.40 10.88 14.18
CA ASN A 20 20.00 12.27 13.98
C ASN A 20 19.77 12.59 12.50
N ALA A 21 20.60 12.05 11.60
CA ALA A 21 20.37 12.21 10.16
C ALA A 21 19.02 11.64 9.71
N THR A 22 18.61 10.49 10.25
CA THR A 22 17.27 9.91 9.99
C THR A 22 16.16 10.77 10.58
N LEU A 23 16.33 11.32 11.79
CA LEU A 23 15.36 12.23 12.41
C LEU A 23 15.16 13.51 11.58
N ASP A 24 16.24 14.11 11.08
CA ASP A 24 16.15 15.29 10.21
C ASP A 24 15.39 14.98 8.90
N ARG A 25 15.47 13.74 8.40
CA ARG A 25 14.68 13.28 7.25
C ARG A 25 13.22 13.06 7.60
N LEU A 26 12.93 12.54 8.80
CA LEU A 26 11.56 12.39 9.31
C LEU A 26 10.89 13.75 9.51
N ASP A 27 11.59 14.76 9.98
CA ASP A 27 11.06 16.12 10.12
C ASP A 27 10.62 16.70 8.76
N ARG A 28 11.39 16.43 7.69
CA ARG A 28 11.01 16.80 6.32
C ARG A 28 9.79 16.03 5.83
N LEU A 29 9.71 14.73 6.14
CA LEU A 29 8.56 13.90 5.80
C LEU A 29 7.29 14.40 6.51
N GLU A 30 7.38 14.71 7.80
CA GLU A 30 6.25 15.21 8.59
C GLU A 30 5.74 16.55 8.05
N ALA A 31 6.64 17.46 7.65
CA ALA A 31 6.24 18.69 6.99
C ALA A 31 5.45 18.45 5.68
N ALA A 32 5.86 17.46 4.88
CA ALA A 32 5.14 17.08 3.67
C ALA A 32 3.79 16.40 3.97
N LEU A 33 3.71 15.60 5.03
CA LEU A 33 2.47 15.00 5.50
C LEU A 33 1.48 16.07 6.00
N GLU A 34 1.95 17.07 6.74
CA GLU A 34 1.14 18.22 7.16
C GLU A 34 0.63 19.02 5.96
N GLU A 35 1.46 19.23 4.94
CA GLU A 35 1.01 19.85 3.68
C GLU A 35 -0.10 19.03 3.01
N ALA A 36 0.05 17.70 2.93
CA ALA A 36 -0.98 16.81 2.39
C ALA A 36 -2.28 16.83 3.23
N ARG A 37 -2.17 16.93 4.55
CA ARG A 37 -3.32 17.02 5.48
C ARG A 37 -4.06 18.35 5.36
N ALA A 38 -3.37 19.42 4.97
CA ALA A 38 -3.97 20.74 4.75
C ALA A 38 -4.89 20.79 3.50
N GLY A 39 -4.81 19.80 2.60
CA GLY A 39 -5.66 19.70 1.41
C GLY A 39 -5.51 20.91 0.49
N GLY A 40 -6.63 21.53 0.09
CA GLY A 40 -6.63 22.78 -0.69
C GLY A 40 -6.24 24.05 0.07
N GLY A 41 -5.75 23.91 1.31
CA GLY A 41 -5.39 25.00 2.21
C GLY A 41 -6.58 25.57 2.99
N GLU A 42 -6.26 26.36 4.02
CA GLU A 42 -7.21 26.83 5.04
C GLU A 42 -8.47 27.51 4.46
N ARG A 43 -8.31 28.32 3.40
CA ARG A 43 -9.44 29.01 2.75
C ARG A 43 -10.40 28.04 2.06
N ALA A 44 -9.88 27.03 1.35
CA ALA A 44 -10.68 26.04 0.64
C ALA A 44 -11.39 25.11 1.63
N VAL A 45 -10.67 24.69 2.68
CA VAL A 45 -11.17 23.87 3.79
C VAL A 45 -12.29 24.61 4.52
N THR A 46 -12.07 25.84 4.98
CA THR A 46 -13.09 26.65 5.67
C THR A 46 -14.35 26.83 4.83
N ARG A 47 -14.21 27.09 3.53
CA ARG A 47 -15.34 27.17 2.58
C ARG A 47 -16.05 25.82 2.41
N HIS A 48 -15.34 24.71 2.50
CA HIS A 48 -15.92 23.37 2.46
C HIS A 48 -16.75 23.09 3.72
N HIS A 49 -16.21 23.34 4.91
CA HIS A 49 -16.93 23.21 6.18
C HIS A 49 -18.13 24.16 6.30
N ALA A 50 -18.02 25.39 5.79
CA ALA A 50 -19.14 26.34 5.77
C ALA A 50 -20.36 25.84 4.97
N ARG A 51 -20.17 24.84 4.09
CA ARG A 51 -21.27 24.15 3.38
C ARG A 51 -21.85 22.97 4.16
N GLY A 52 -21.40 22.73 5.40
CA GLY A 52 -21.82 21.63 6.26
C GLY A 52 -21.29 20.26 5.81
N LYS A 53 -20.20 20.23 5.02
CA LYS A 53 -19.61 19.00 4.48
C LYS A 53 -18.35 18.61 5.23
N LEU A 54 -18.09 17.30 5.25
CA LEU A 54 -16.91 16.68 5.84
C LEU A 54 -15.78 16.59 4.82
N LEU A 55 -14.55 16.76 5.30
CA LEU A 55 -13.33 16.49 4.53
C LEU A 55 -13.15 14.98 4.29
N PRO A 56 -12.34 14.57 3.30
CA PRO A 56 -12.08 13.15 3.03
C PRO A 56 -11.58 12.38 4.24
N ARG A 57 -10.65 12.95 5.02
CA ARG A 57 -10.09 12.31 6.21
C ARG A 57 -11.12 12.16 7.33
N GLU A 58 -11.99 13.16 7.52
CA GLU A 58 -13.11 13.08 8.47
C GLU A 58 -14.13 12.01 8.03
N ARG A 59 -14.38 11.88 6.73
CA ARG A 59 -15.26 10.84 6.19
C ARG A 59 -14.67 9.45 6.39
N ILE A 60 -13.35 9.29 6.23
CA ILE A 60 -12.63 8.04 6.51
C ILE A 60 -12.75 7.72 8.00
N GLU A 61 -12.42 8.66 8.89
CA GLU A 61 -12.50 8.46 10.35
C GLU A 61 -13.90 8.00 10.80
N MET A 62 -14.96 8.63 10.26
CA MET A 62 -16.34 8.21 10.54
C MET A 62 -16.75 6.87 9.90
N LEU A 63 -16.07 6.45 8.83
CA LEU A 63 -16.32 5.17 8.16
C LEU A 63 -15.69 4.01 8.92
N LEU A 64 -14.49 4.19 9.46
CA LEU A 64 -13.71 3.16 10.13
C LEU A 64 -14.38 2.66 11.40
N ASP A 65 -14.04 1.43 11.79
CA ASP A 65 -14.35 0.91 13.11
C ASP A 65 -13.60 1.69 14.19
N GLN A 66 -14.24 1.83 15.35
CA GLN A 66 -13.64 2.50 16.50
C GLN A 66 -12.32 1.82 16.87
N ASP A 67 -11.27 2.62 17.07
CA ASP A 67 -9.90 2.20 17.38
C ASP A 67 -9.27 1.29 16.30
N GLY A 68 -9.88 1.20 15.11
CA GLY A 68 -9.37 0.44 13.98
C GLY A 68 -8.15 1.13 13.34
N PRO A 69 -7.13 0.37 12.91
CA PRO A 69 -5.98 0.94 12.24
C PRO A 69 -6.35 1.45 10.84
N PHE A 70 -5.64 2.47 10.39
CA PHE A 70 -5.69 2.96 9.01
C PHE A 70 -4.27 3.05 8.45
N LEU A 71 -3.98 2.20 7.47
CA LEU A 71 -2.72 2.26 6.72
C LEU A 71 -2.94 3.16 5.50
N GLU A 72 -2.53 4.43 5.61
CA GLU A 72 -2.56 5.34 4.47
C GLU A 72 -1.46 5.00 3.45
N LEU A 73 -1.81 5.03 2.17
CA LEU A 73 -0.93 4.71 1.06
C LEU A 73 -0.60 5.98 0.25
N SER A 74 0.68 6.12 -0.07
CA SER A 74 1.28 7.22 -0.82
C SER A 74 0.80 8.62 -0.36
N PRO A 75 0.84 8.94 0.95
CA PRO A 75 0.25 10.17 1.49
C PRO A 75 0.89 11.45 0.91
N VAL A 76 2.18 11.38 0.53
CA VAL A 76 2.96 12.51 -0.01
C VAL A 76 3.13 12.47 -1.53
N SER A 77 2.26 11.76 -2.27
CA SER A 77 2.31 11.76 -3.75
C SER A 77 2.32 13.18 -4.33
N GLY A 78 3.22 13.44 -5.28
CA GLY A 78 3.41 14.77 -5.87
C GLY A 78 4.35 15.69 -5.07
N TRP A 79 4.89 15.24 -3.93
CA TRP A 79 5.89 16.02 -3.19
C TRP A 79 7.16 16.27 -4.02
N GLY A 80 7.65 17.51 -3.99
CA GLY A 80 8.78 17.95 -4.81
C GLY A 80 8.44 18.23 -6.28
N THR A 81 7.16 18.18 -6.67
CA THR A 81 6.69 18.46 -8.03
C THR A 81 5.85 19.75 -8.05
N GLU A 82 5.37 20.14 -9.24
CA GLU A 82 4.44 21.26 -9.40
C GLU A 82 2.99 20.94 -8.96
N PHE A 83 2.68 19.67 -8.67
CA PHE A 83 1.35 19.25 -8.26
C PHE A 83 1.16 19.32 -6.74
N PRO A 84 -0.07 19.51 -6.23
CA PRO A 84 -0.35 19.51 -4.80
C PRO A 84 0.08 18.20 -4.14
N VAL A 85 0.70 18.31 -2.95
CA VAL A 85 1.12 17.15 -2.15
C VAL A 85 -0.10 16.32 -1.73
N GLY A 86 0.03 15.00 -1.79
CA GLY A 86 -1.05 14.03 -1.60
C GLY A 86 -1.97 13.87 -2.81
N ALA A 87 -1.75 14.65 -3.87
CA ALA A 87 -2.46 14.60 -5.15
C ALA A 87 -3.99 14.76 -5.06
N GLY A 88 -4.52 15.33 -3.96
CA GLY A 88 -5.96 15.52 -3.77
C GLY A 88 -6.75 14.21 -3.64
N VAL A 89 -6.10 13.10 -3.27
CA VAL A 89 -6.75 11.81 -3.02
C VAL A 89 -6.11 11.14 -1.82
N VAL A 90 -6.93 10.71 -0.87
CA VAL A 90 -6.51 9.86 0.25
C VAL A 90 -6.85 8.41 -0.11
N THR A 91 -5.85 7.54 -0.05
CA THR A 91 -6.03 6.10 -0.27
C THR A 91 -5.45 5.35 0.92
N GLY A 92 -6.07 4.25 1.32
CA GLY A 92 -5.54 3.46 2.42
C GLY A 92 -6.35 2.21 2.72
N ILE A 93 -5.83 1.37 3.61
CA ILE A 93 -6.51 0.17 4.08
C ILE A 93 -6.98 0.43 5.49
N GLY A 94 -8.27 0.20 5.72
CA GLY A 94 -8.89 0.40 7.02
C GLY A 94 -9.94 -0.65 7.33
N VAL A 95 -10.27 -0.80 8.61
CA VAL A 95 -11.25 -1.80 9.07
C VAL A 95 -12.64 -1.16 9.11
N VAL A 96 -13.61 -1.78 8.42
CA VAL A 96 -15.01 -1.37 8.38
C VAL A 96 -15.87 -2.59 8.66
N GLU A 97 -16.61 -2.59 9.76
CA GLU A 97 -17.44 -3.73 10.20
C GLU A 97 -16.63 -5.05 10.28
N ALA A 98 -15.44 -4.98 10.90
CA ALA A 98 -14.45 -6.04 11.02
C ALA A 98 -13.88 -6.57 9.68
N VAL A 99 -14.07 -5.83 8.59
CA VAL A 99 -13.55 -6.16 7.26
C VAL A 99 -12.49 -5.16 6.85
N GLU A 100 -11.30 -5.64 6.48
CA GLU A 100 -10.27 -4.81 5.87
C GLU A 100 -10.70 -4.40 4.46
N CYS A 101 -10.90 -3.10 4.28
CA CYS A 101 -11.34 -2.50 3.03
C CYS A 101 -10.24 -1.60 2.47
N MET A 102 -10.07 -1.61 1.15
CA MET A 102 -9.37 -0.53 0.47
C MET A 102 -10.31 0.68 0.40
N ILE A 103 -9.86 1.84 0.83
CA ILE A 103 -10.63 3.07 0.84
C ILE A 103 -9.97 4.07 -0.10
N ILE A 104 -10.76 4.68 -0.98
CA ILE A 104 -10.32 5.77 -1.87
C ILE A 104 -11.24 6.95 -1.61
N ALA A 105 -10.68 8.06 -1.12
CA ALA A 105 -11.43 9.28 -0.84
C ALA A 105 -10.84 10.46 -1.61
N THR A 106 -11.64 11.09 -2.47
CA THR A 106 -11.18 12.25 -3.25
C THR A 106 -11.38 13.54 -2.47
N ASP A 107 -10.40 14.44 -2.53
CA ASP A 107 -10.45 15.74 -1.86
C ASP A 107 -11.08 16.82 -2.76
N PRO A 108 -12.29 17.31 -2.43
CA PRO A 108 -12.95 18.36 -3.21
C PRO A 108 -12.40 19.77 -2.92
N THR A 109 -11.48 19.91 -1.96
CA THR A 109 -10.80 21.18 -1.65
C THR A 109 -9.59 21.42 -2.55
N VAL A 110 -9.00 20.35 -3.09
CA VAL A 110 -7.88 20.41 -4.03
C VAL A 110 -8.42 20.50 -5.47
N GLU A 111 -8.08 21.57 -6.16
CA GLU A 111 -8.47 21.77 -7.56
C GLU A 111 -7.55 20.96 -8.50
N GLY A 112 -8.08 20.57 -9.67
CA GLY A 112 -7.27 19.88 -10.69
C GLY A 112 -7.01 18.39 -10.44
N THR A 113 -7.54 17.78 -9.36
CA THR A 113 -7.37 16.35 -9.04
C THR A 113 -7.70 15.43 -10.22
N ALA A 114 -8.74 15.74 -11.00
CA ALA A 114 -9.16 14.93 -12.14
C ALA A 114 -8.13 14.90 -13.30
N ALA A 115 -7.23 15.89 -13.38
CA ALA A 115 -6.18 15.97 -14.39
C ALA A 115 -4.78 15.73 -13.79
N ASN A 116 -4.67 15.43 -12.49
CA ASN A 116 -3.41 15.20 -11.82
C ASN A 116 -2.93 13.74 -12.10
N PRO A 117 -1.79 13.55 -12.79
CA PRO A 117 -1.30 12.20 -13.11
C PRO A 117 -0.98 11.37 -11.86
N TYR A 118 -0.52 12.01 -10.78
CA TYR A 118 -0.27 11.34 -9.50
C TYR A 118 -1.57 10.87 -8.85
N ALA A 119 -2.65 11.64 -8.96
CA ALA A 119 -3.97 11.24 -8.45
C ALA A 119 -4.50 10.02 -9.20
N VAL A 120 -4.38 10.03 -10.54
CA VAL A 120 -4.79 8.91 -11.40
C VAL A 120 -4.00 7.66 -11.04
N GLU A 121 -2.67 7.74 -10.94
CA GLU A 121 -1.87 6.56 -10.63
C GLU A 121 -2.10 6.06 -9.19
N LYS A 122 -2.29 6.96 -8.21
CA LYS A 122 -2.63 6.61 -6.82
C LYS A 122 -3.95 5.83 -6.75
N ILE A 123 -4.99 6.28 -7.45
CA ILE A 123 -6.28 5.56 -7.55
C ILE A 123 -6.08 4.19 -8.22
N ARG A 124 -5.32 4.13 -9.32
CA ARG A 124 -5.05 2.88 -10.03
C ARG A 124 -4.27 1.89 -9.17
N ARG A 125 -3.26 2.35 -8.42
CA ARG A 125 -2.51 1.50 -7.50
C ARG A 125 -3.42 0.96 -6.39
N ALA A 126 -4.25 1.79 -5.77
CA ALA A 126 -5.22 1.34 -4.78
C ALA A 126 -6.19 0.27 -5.34
N ALA A 127 -6.72 0.48 -6.56
CA ALA A 127 -7.56 -0.50 -7.24
C ALA A 127 -6.81 -1.81 -7.56
N ARG A 128 -5.53 -1.73 -7.95
CA ARG A 128 -4.68 -2.90 -8.19
C ARG A 128 -4.43 -3.69 -6.91
N ILE A 129 -4.14 -3.03 -5.78
CA ILE A 129 -3.99 -3.68 -4.47
C ILE A 129 -5.31 -4.34 -4.05
N ALA A 130 -6.44 -3.63 -4.14
CA ALA A 130 -7.75 -4.17 -3.79
C ALA A 130 -8.11 -5.43 -4.58
N ALA A 131 -7.82 -5.43 -5.90
CA ALA A 131 -8.01 -6.59 -6.75
C ALA A 131 -7.00 -7.71 -6.44
N ALA A 132 -5.74 -7.37 -6.17
CA ALA A 132 -4.66 -8.31 -5.87
C ALA A 132 -4.94 -9.11 -4.60
N ASP A 133 -5.30 -8.41 -3.54
CA ASP A 133 -5.36 -8.92 -2.16
C ASP A 133 -6.79 -9.16 -1.68
N ARG A 134 -7.77 -9.02 -2.58
CA ARG A 134 -9.19 -9.29 -2.31
C ARG A 134 -9.68 -8.43 -1.14
N LEU A 135 -9.51 -7.12 -1.26
CA LEU A 135 -10.00 -6.12 -0.29
C LEU A 135 -11.23 -5.43 -0.87
N PRO A 136 -12.41 -5.50 -0.22
CA PRO A 136 -13.57 -4.71 -0.62
C PRO A 136 -13.20 -3.24 -0.81
N LEU A 137 -13.65 -2.65 -1.91
CA LEU A 137 -13.33 -1.28 -2.25
C LEU A 137 -14.44 -0.35 -1.76
N VAL A 138 -14.10 0.67 -0.97
CA VAL A 138 -15.02 1.74 -0.56
C VAL A 138 -14.54 3.08 -1.14
N ASN A 139 -15.29 3.60 -2.10
CA ASN A 139 -15.01 4.88 -2.76
C ASN A 139 -15.82 5.99 -2.10
N LEU A 140 -15.16 7.05 -1.64
CA LEU A 140 -15.76 8.26 -1.07
C LEU A 140 -15.50 9.42 -2.03
N VAL A 141 -16.48 9.73 -2.88
CA VAL A 141 -16.23 10.52 -4.09
C VAL A 141 -16.92 11.87 -4.04
N GLU A 142 -16.12 12.91 -4.25
CA GLU A 142 -16.53 14.27 -4.55
C GLU A 142 -15.41 14.98 -5.31
N SER A 143 -15.74 15.63 -6.42
CA SER A 143 -14.83 16.49 -7.16
C SER A 143 -15.01 17.95 -6.73
N ALA A 144 -13.94 18.75 -6.86
CA ALA A 144 -14.05 20.20 -6.91
C ALA A 144 -15.06 20.61 -8.00
N ALA A 145 -15.67 21.79 -7.87
CA ALA A 145 -16.72 22.26 -8.78
C ALA A 145 -16.33 22.09 -10.26
N GLU A 146 -17.28 21.68 -11.11
CA GLU A 146 -17.03 21.44 -12.54
C GLU A 146 -16.36 22.64 -13.20
N THR A 147 -15.16 22.44 -13.76
CA THR A 147 -14.61 23.38 -14.74
C THR A 147 -15.41 23.22 -16.04
N PRO A 148 -16.15 24.25 -16.50
CA PRO A 148 -16.87 24.16 -17.76
C PRO A 148 -15.89 23.87 -18.91
N GLY A 149 -16.13 22.81 -19.67
CA GLY A 149 -15.28 22.45 -20.82
C GLY A 149 -14.15 21.48 -20.53
N ALA A 150 -14.11 20.83 -19.35
CA ALA A 150 -13.29 19.63 -19.17
C ALA A 150 -13.74 18.58 -20.20
N GLY A 151 -12.91 18.34 -21.21
CA GLY A 151 -13.15 17.34 -22.25
C GLY A 151 -13.31 15.93 -21.65
N PRO A 152 -13.68 14.92 -22.47
CA PRO A 152 -13.79 13.55 -22.00
C PRO A 152 -12.46 13.12 -21.36
N PRO A 153 -12.51 12.41 -20.21
CA PRO A 153 -11.30 12.04 -19.51
C PRO A 153 -10.40 11.17 -20.41
N PRO A 154 -9.10 11.47 -20.51
CA PRO A 154 -8.20 10.69 -21.34
C PRO A 154 -7.90 9.34 -20.69
N GLY A 155 -8.34 8.25 -21.31
CA GLY A 155 -7.59 6.98 -21.27
C GLY A 155 -8.22 5.78 -20.55
N GLY A 156 -9.34 5.92 -19.84
CA GLY A 156 -10.12 4.78 -19.30
C GLY A 156 -9.31 3.78 -18.44
N SER A 157 -8.18 4.22 -17.91
CA SER A 157 -7.20 3.37 -17.22
C SER A 157 -7.71 2.96 -15.84
N ILE A 158 -8.33 3.90 -15.11
CA ILE A 158 -9.06 3.64 -13.86
C ILE A 158 -10.20 2.65 -14.11
N ALA A 159 -11.00 2.85 -15.17
CA ALA A 159 -12.08 1.93 -15.50
C ALA A 159 -11.58 0.49 -15.75
N ARG A 160 -10.45 0.35 -16.44
CA ARG A 160 -9.80 -0.96 -16.67
C ARG A 160 -9.40 -1.63 -15.36
N ASP A 161 -8.74 -0.92 -14.46
CA ASP A 161 -8.30 -1.50 -13.19
C ASP A 161 -9.49 -1.83 -12.27
N LEU A 162 -10.52 -0.97 -12.21
CA LEU A 162 -11.76 -1.24 -11.46
C LEU A 162 -12.51 -2.47 -12.00
N SER A 163 -12.56 -2.66 -13.32
CA SER A 163 -13.21 -3.85 -13.91
C SER A 163 -12.58 -5.18 -13.48
N ARG A 164 -11.32 -5.18 -13.01
CA ARG A 164 -10.65 -6.38 -12.49
C ARG A 164 -11.26 -6.83 -11.15
N LEU A 165 -11.86 -5.91 -10.38
CA LEU A 165 -12.51 -6.22 -9.11
C LEU A 165 -13.67 -7.20 -9.32
N SER A 166 -14.53 -6.94 -10.31
CA SER A 166 -15.66 -7.81 -10.63
C SER A 166 -15.21 -9.22 -11.04
N THR A 167 -14.15 -9.34 -11.85
CA THR A 167 -13.57 -10.64 -12.25
C THR A 167 -13.06 -11.43 -11.05
N ARG A 168 -12.55 -10.74 -10.02
CA ARG A 168 -12.06 -11.35 -8.78
C ARG A 168 -13.10 -11.42 -7.66
N ARG A 169 -14.36 -11.07 -7.97
CA ARG A 169 -15.48 -11.04 -7.01
C ARG A 169 -15.17 -10.17 -5.78
N VAL A 170 -14.46 -9.07 -5.99
CA VAL A 170 -14.18 -8.06 -4.99
C VAL A 170 -15.28 -6.99 -5.06
N PRO A 171 -16.10 -6.83 -4.01
CA PRO A 171 -17.21 -5.90 -4.04
C PRO A 171 -16.73 -4.46 -3.96
N ALA A 172 -17.41 -3.57 -4.67
CA ALA A 172 -17.17 -2.13 -4.64
C ALA A 172 -18.40 -1.37 -4.14
N VAL A 173 -18.23 -0.59 -3.08
CA VAL A 173 -19.23 0.35 -2.53
C VAL A 173 -18.77 1.76 -2.84
N CYS A 174 -19.63 2.59 -3.41
CA CYS A 174 -19.32 3.99 -3.72
C CYS A 174 -20.31 4.93 -3.02
N VAL A 175 -19.80 5.93 -2.32
CA VAL A 175 -20.56 7.01 -1.69
C VAL A 175 -20.27 8.31 -2.43
N VAL A 176 -21.31 8.96 -2.95
CA VAL A 176 -21.21 10.19 -3.73
C VAL A 176 -21.70 11.37 -2.91
N PHE A 177 -20.76 12.21 -2.48
CA PHE A 177 -21.03 13.39 -1.63
C PHE A 177 -21.26 14.68 -2.42
N GLY A 178 -21.05 14.66 -3.74
CA GLY A 178 -21.22 15.84 -4.57
C GLY A 178 -21.04 15.55 -6.07
N PRO A 179 -20.72 16.56 -6.88
CA PRO A 179 -20.45 16.36 -8.30
C PRO A 179 -19.22 15.46 -8.49
N THR A 180 -19.23 14.67 -9.56
CA THR A 180 -18.11 13.81 -9.95
C THR A 180 -17.72 14.14 -11.39
N SER A 181 -16.45 14.40 -11.65
CA SER A 181 -15.95 14.77 -12.98
C SER A 181 -14.72 13.96 -13.39
N GLY A 182 -14.42 13.97 -14.69
CA GLY A 182 -13.28 13.27 -15.27
C GLY A 182 -13.27 11.76 -14.97
N ASP A 183 -12.09 11.19 -14.77
CA ASP A 183 -11.92 9.75 -14.52
C ASP A 183 -12.55 9.27 -13.21
N THR A 184 -12.73 10.16 -12.23
CA THR A 184 -13.37 9.78 -10.95
C THR A 184 -14.85 9.45 -11.10
N ALA A 185 -15.49 9.85 -12.20
CA ALA A 185 -16.86 9.47 -12.53
C ALA A 185 -17.02 7.96 -12.79
N TYR A 186 -15.94 7.23 -13.08
CA TYR A 186 -15.99 5.78 -13.22
C TYR A 186 -16.17 5.05 -11.87
N LEU A 187 -15.79 5.66 -10.75
CA LEU A 187 -15.89 5.06 -9.41
C LEU A 187 -17.35 4.70 -9.05
N PRO A 188 -18.33 5.61 -9.16
CA PRO A 188 -19.74 5.25 -8.95
C PRO A 188 -20.31 4.41 -10.10
N ALA A 189 -19.85 4.62 -11.34
CA ALA A 189 -20.42 3.91 -12.50
C ALA A 189 -20.09 2.41 -12.54
N LEU A 190 -19.01 1.99 -11.89
CA LEU A 190 -18.52 0.60 -11.84
C LEU A 190 -18.64 -0.03 -10.45
N ALA A 191 -19.23 0.67 -9.48
CA ALA A 191 -19.48 0.12 -8.15
C ALA A 191 -20.69 -0.84 -8.16
N ASP A 192 -20.67 -1.83 -7.27
CA ASP A 192 -21.78 -2.75 -7.05
C ASP A 192 -22.90 -2.10 -6.22
N TYR A 193 -22.55 -1.18 -5.33
CA TYR A 193 -23.48 -0.38 -4.53
C TYR A 193 -23.14 1.10 -4.64
N THR A 194 -24.09 1.91 -5.09
CA THR A 194 -23.96 3.37 -5.14
C THR A 194 -24.91 4.05 -4.16
N ILE A 195 -24.33 4.77 -3.19
CA ILE A 195 -25.04 5.58 -2.20
C ILE A 195 -24.84 7.06 -2.57
N MET A 196 -25.92 7.82 -2.74
CA MET A 196 -25.84 9.26 -3.05
C MET A 196 -26.38 10.08 -1.88
N VAL A 197 -25.74 11.20 -1.56
CA VAL A 197 -26.26 12.14 -0.55
C VAL A 197 -27.29 13.08 -1.20
N ARG A 198 -28.49 13.15 -0.61
CA ARG A 198 -29.59 13.99 -1.08
C ARG A 198 -29.15 15.46 -1.16
N GLY A 199 -29.55 16.14 -2.24
CA GLY A 199 -29.31 17.57 -2.42
C GLY A 199 -27.88 17.96 -2.84
N HIS A 200 -26.89 17.11 -2.58
CA HIS A 200 -25.49 17.37 -2.92
C HIS A 200 -25.07 16.81 -4.30
N ALA A 201 -25.62 15.67 -4.70
CA ALA A 201 -25.27 15.04 -5.97
C ALA A 201 -26.24 15.43 -7.10
N LYS A 202 -25.99 16.59 -7.74
CA LYS A 202 -26.90 17.15 -8.76
C LYS A 202 -26.66 16.64 -10.19
N ARG A 203 -25.48 16.13 -10.54
CA ARG A 203 -25.17 15.57 -11.87
C ARG A 203 -24.08 14.50 -11.77
N LEU A 204 -24.33 13.33 -12.37
CA LEU A 204 -23.31 12.33 -12.70
C LEU A 204 -23.24 12.27 -14.23
N THR A 205 -22.05 12.48 -14.80
CA THR A 205 -21.88 12.65 -16.25
C THR A 205 -21.71 11.33 -17.02
N HIS A 206 -21.67 10.17 -16.35
CA HIS A 206 -21.29 8.89 -16.99
C HIS A 206 -22.05 7.65 -16.47
N SER A 207 -23.39 7.72 -16.44
CA SER A 207 -24.22 6.55 -16.13
C SER A 207 -24.37 5.62 -17.36
N ARG A 208 -24.50 4.31 -17.13
CA ARG A 208 -24.81 3.33 -18.18
C ARG A 208 -26.08 3.77 -18.95
N PRO A 209 -26.05 3.88 -20.29
CA PRO A 209 -27.25 4.27 -21.03
C PRO A 209 -28.30 3.16 -20.99
N ARG A 210 -29.55 3.49 -20.63
CA ARG A 210 -30.71 2.65 -20.93
C ARG A 210 -31.15 2.91 -22.36
N ALA A 211 -31.56 1.85 -23.05
CA ALA A 211 -32.34 1.99 -24.28
C ALA A 211 -33.62 2.79 -23.95
N GLY A 212 -33.76 3.98 -24.54
CA GLY A 212 -35.00 4.79 -24.49
C GLY A 212 -34.95 6.13 -23.74
N ALA A 213 -33.81 6.61 -23.24
CA ALA A 213 -33.74 7.93 -22.58
C ALA A 213 -33.36 9.05 -23.56
N ASN A 214 -34.32 9.92 -23.88
CA ASN A 214 -34.11 11.11 -24.70
C ASN A 214 -33.51 12.26 -23.87
N GLY A 215 -32.22 12.56 -24.06
CA GLY A 215 -31.68 13.92 -24.13
C GLY A 215 -31.90 14.93 -22.98
N SER A 216 -32.15 14.53 -21.73
CA SER A 216 -32.09 15.44 -20.57
C SER A 216 -31.90 14.66 -19.25
N ASP A 217 -30.95 15.10 -18.41
CA ASP A 217 -30.66 14.59 -17.06
C ASP A 217 -30.66 13.06 -16.88
N VAL A 218 -29.61 12.39 -17.36
CA VAL A 218 -29.36 10.98 -17.02
C VAL A 218 -28.75 10.92 -15.61
N ARG A 219 -29.59 11.03 -14.57
CA ARG A 219 -29.20 10.71 -13.18
C ARG A 219 -28.59 9.32 -13.17
N ALA A 220 -27.36 9.17 -12.67
CA ALA A 220 -26.89 7.83 -12.35
C ALA A 220 -27.85 7.23 -11.31
N PRO A 221 -28.32 5.99 -11.50
CA PRO A 221 -29.18 5.36 -10.51
C PRO A 221 -28.35 5.15 -9.24
N ALA A 222 -28.64 5.92 -8.20
CA ALA A 222 -28.24 5.54 -6.85
C ALA A 222 -29.04 4.29 -6.47
N ASP A 223 -28.39 3.29 -5.90
CA ASP A 223 -29.10 2.17 -5.27
C ASP A 223 -29.73 2.61 -3.95
N GLN A 224 -29.09 3.56 -3.26
CA GLN A 224 -29.56 4.13 -2.00
C GLN A 224 -29.36 5.64 -1.98
N LEU A 225 -30.29 6.32 -1.30
CA LEU A 225 -30.25 7.76 -1.10
C LEU A 225 -30.12 8.03 0.39
N ALA A 226 -29.03 8.69 0.77
CA ALA A 226 -28.76 9.12 2.14
C ALA A 226 -29.29 10.52 2.39
N GLU A 227 -29.72 10.79 3.63
CA GLU A 227 -30.24 12.12 3.99
C GLU A 227 -29.12 13.15 4.18
N ASP A 228 -27.98 12.75 4.74
CA ASP A 228 -26.77 13.56 4.89
C ASP A 228 -25.50 12.70 4.76
N GLU A 229 -24.32 13.32 4.92
CA GLU A 229 -23.03 12.61 4.77
C GLU A 229 -22.84 11.52 5.84
N ARG A 230 -23.32 11.73 7.07
CA ARG A 230 -23.19 10.76 8.16
C ARG A 230 -24.07 9.54 7.92
N ASP A 231 -25.29 9.78 7.44
CA ASP A 231 -26.20 8.73 7.02
C ASP A 231 -25.63 7.92 5.85
N ALA A 232 -24.94 8.57 4.91
CA ALA A 232 -24.30 7.90 3.79
C ALA A 232 -23.17 6.96 4.24
N LEU A 233 -22.33 7.40 5.18
CA LEU A 233 -21.29 6.57 5.79
C LEU A 233 -21.88 5.40 6.59
N ARG A 234 -22.96 5.65 7.35
CA ARG A 234 -23.73 4.59 8.03
C ARG A 234 -24.25 3.53 7.05
N LEU A 235 -24.78 3.95 5.90
CA LEU A 235 -25.24 3.03 4.85
C LEU A 235 -24.07 2.26 4.21
N ALA A 236 -22.92 2.90 3.99
CA ALA A 236 -21.73 2.24 3.47
C ALA A 236 -21.24 1.12 4.41
N ARG A 237 -21.17 1.40 5.73
CA ARG A 237 -20.90 0.38 6.76
C ARG A 237 -21.91 -0.77 6.68
N GLN A 238 -23.21 -0.46 6.57
CA GLN A 238 -24.25 -1.49 6.42
C GLN A 238 -24.09 -2.35 5.15
N CYS A 239 -23.61 -1.78 4.04
CA CYS A 239 -23.26 -2.54 2.84
C CYS A 239 -22.11 -3.52 3.14
N VAL A 240 -21.03 -3.05 3.76
CA VAL A 240 -19.86 -3.88 4.11
C VAL A 240 -20.25 -5.03 5.04
N ARG A 241 -21.04 -4.76 6.08
CA ARG A 241 -21.54 -5.78 7.02
C ARG A 241 -22.30 -6.92 6.33
N ARG A 242 -22.98 -6.66 5.20
CA ARG A 242 -23.79 -7.65 4.47
C ARG A 242 -22.99 -8.44 3.43
N LEU A 243 -21.72 -8.12 3.21
CA LEU A 243 -20.88 -8.82 2.22
C LEU A 243 -20.63 -10.29 2.58
N ASN A 244 -20.90 -10.71 3.83
CA ASN A 244 -20.53 -12.03 4.35
C ASN A 244 -19.05 -12.34 4.06
N TRP A 245 -18.20 -11.33 4.27
CA TRP A 245 -16.81 -11.38 3.88
C TRP A 245 -16.01 -12.27 4.83
N ARG A 246 -15.12 -13.08 4.26
CA ARG A 246 -14.20 -13.96 5.00
C ARG A 246 -12.86 -13.92 4.30
N LYS A 247 -11.78 -13.85 5.07
CA LYS A 247 -10.42 -14.01 4.54
C LYS A 247 -10.23 -15.43 4.02
N CYS A 248 -9.47 -15.56 2.93
CA CYS A 248 -9.19 -16.86 2.31
C CYS A 248 -7.79 -17.40 2.64
N GLY A 249 -6.85 -16.53 3.03
CA GLY A 249 -5.51 -16.91 3.41
C GLY A 249 -5.45 -17.57 4.80
N PRO A 250 -4.34 -18.27 5.11
CA PRO A 250 -4.17 -18.87 6.42
C PRO A 250 -4.09 -17.77 7.51
N PRO A 251 -4.64 -18.01 8.71
CA PRO A 251 -4.46 -17.10 9.83
C PRO A 251 -2.99 -17.12 10.33
N PRO A 252 -2.60 -16.17 11.19
CA PRO A 252 -1.32 -16.26 11.91
C PRO A 252 -1.15 -17.62 12.58
N ARG A 253 0.05 -18.20 12.49
CA ARG A 253 0.37 -19.48 13.13
C ARG A 253 0.50 -19.35 14.65
N THR A 254 0.98 -18.19 15.09
CA THR A 254 1.25 -17.87 16.50
C THR A 254 0.41 -16.67 16.91
N PHE A 255 -0.38 -16.81 17.99
CA PHE A 255 -1.15 -15.70 18.55
C PHE A 255 -1.31 -15.85 20.08
N PRO A 256 -1.00 -14.82 20.89
CA PRO A 256 -0.43 -13.53 20.49
C PRO A 256 0.99 -13.67 19.90
N PRO A 257 1.40 -12.79 18.98
CA PRO A 257 2.75 -12.83 18.42
C PRO A 257 3.78 -12.52 19.51
N ALA A 258 4.99 -13.07 19.36
CA ALA A 258 6.10 -12.72 20.25
C ALA A 258 6.69 -11.37 19.81
N GLU A 259 6.93 -10.48 20.75
CA GLU A 259 7.62 -9.22 20.43
C GLU A 259 9.11 -9.45 20.12
N PRO A 260 9.72 -8.59 19.28
CA PRO A 260 11.16 -8.58 19.08
C PRO A 260 11.89 -8.31 20.41
N LYS A 261 13.11 -8.82 20.55
CA LYS A 261 13.93 -8.67 21.75
C LYS A 261 14.66 -7.32 21.83
N TYR A 262 14.77 -6.62 20.71
CA TYR A 262 15.51 -5.36 20.60
C TYR A 262 14.57 -4.22 20.24
N ASP A 263 14.92 -3.02 20.69
CA ASP A 263 14.10 -1.82 20.51
C ASP A 263 14.07 -1.38 19.04
N ALA A 264 12.90 -0.95 18.58
CA ALA A 264 12.71 -0.41 17.24
C ALA A 264 13.41 0.95 17.06
N GLU A 265 13.71 1.69 18.13
CA GLU A 265 14.43 2.97 18.07
C GLU A 265 15.78 2.88 17.36
N ASP A 266 16.47 1.75 17.50
CA ASP A 266 17.75 1.49 16.83
C ASP A 266 17.62 1.45 15.29
N LEU A 267 16.41 1.22 14.75
CA LEU A 267 16.15 1.27 13.31
C LEU A 267 16.42 2.66 12.74
N LEU A 268 16.31 3.72 13.55
CA LEU A 268 16.66 5.07 13.11
C LEU A 268 18.15 5.19 12.77
N ALA A 269 19.03 4.58 13.57
CA ALA A 269 20.46 4.57 13.29
C ALA A 269 20.80 3.63 12.12
N LEU A 270 20.09 2.52 11.98
CA LEU A 270 20.28 1.55 10.89
C LEU A 270 19.81 2.10 9.53
N ALA A 271 18.79 2.96 9.51
CA ALA A 271 18.31 3.66 8.31
C ALA A 271 19.22 4.83 7.89
N GLY A 272 20.02 5.36 8.82
CA GLY A 272 20.91 6.48 8.56
C GLY A 272 22.11 6.11 7.69
N PRO A 273 22.85 7.11 7.19
CA PRO A 273 24.08 6.89 6.44
C PRO A 273 25.18 6.35 7.36
N SER A 274 25.17 5.03 7.60
CA SER A 274 26.11 4.36 8.50
C SER A 274 26.81 3.20 7.82
N THR A 275 28.00 2.84 8.29
CA THR A 275 28.65 1.55 7.98
C THR A 275 28.08 0.40 8.82
N LEU A 276 27.03 0.66 9.60
CA LEU A 276 26.45 -0.26 10.60
C LEU A 276 25.31 -1.13 10.05
N PHE A 277 24.97 -0.99 8.76
CA PHE A 277 23.87 -1.73 8.17
C PHE A 277 24.24 -3.21 7.97
N ASP A 278 23.81 -4.05 8.90
CA ASP A 278 23.66 -5.49 8.70
C ASP A 278 22.15 -5.80 8.64
N PRO A 279 21.64 -6.43 7.57
CA PRO A 279 20.25 -6.86 7.52
C PRO A 279 19.80 -7.68 8.73
N ARG A 280 20.70 -8.44 9.36
CA ARG A 280 20.38 -9.19 10.59
C ARG A 280 19.97 -8.26 11.74
N GLU A 281 20.59 -7.10 11.87
CA GLU A 281 20.22 -6.12 12.90
C GLU A 281 18.82 -5.55 12.69
N VAL A 282 18.45 -5.35 11.42
CA VAL A 282 17.09 -4.91 11.07
C VAL A 282 16.10 -6.04 11.37
N LEU A 283 16.36 -7.25 10.91
CA LEU A 283 15.47 -8.41 11.15
C LEU A 283 15.32 -8.74 12.63
N ALA A 284 16.35 -8.55 13.44
CA ALA A 284 16.29 -8.72 14.89
C ALA A 284 15.26 -7.80 15.56
N ARG A 285 14.93 -6.65 14.95
CA ARG A 285 13.95 -5.67 15.45
C ARG A 285 12.59 -5.79 14.77
N LEU A 286 12.49 -6.57 13.68
CA LEU A 286 11.25 -6.76 12.93
C LEU A 286 10.59 -8.11 13.17
N LEU A 287 11.35 -9.18 13.36
CA LEU A 287 10.83 -10.55 13.47
C LEU A 287 10.42 -10.91 14.90
N ASP A 288 9.42 -11.76 15.03
CA ASP A 288 8.90 -12.25 16.29
C ASP A 288 9.99 -12.98 17.08
N GLY A 289 10.16 -12.60 18.35
CA GLY A 289 11.21 -13.17 19.22
C GLY A 289 12.65 -12.90 18.76
N SER A 290 12.85 -12.04 17.75
CA SER A 290 14.13 -11.85 17.05
C SER A 290 14.67 -13.17 16.49
N GLU A 291 13.79 -14.07 16.08
CA GLU A 291 14.13 -15.40 15.61
C GLU A 291 14.24 -15.45 14.08
N PHE A 292 15.36 -15.99 13.59
CA PHE A 292 15.62 -16.16 12.17
C PHE A 292 16.32 -17.49 11.91
N ASP A 293 15.81 -18.26 10.94
CA ASP A 293 16.42 -19.48 10.47
C ASP A 293 17.07 -19.24 9.11
N GLU A 294 18.38 -18.98 9.13
CA GLU A 294 19.13 -18.61 7.95
C GLU A 294 19.30 -19.81 6.99
N PHE A 295 18.86 -19.61 5.75
CA PHE A 295 19.01 -20.58 4.68
C PHE A 295 20.38 -20.46 4.03
N LYS A 296 21.14 -21.56 4.00
CA LYS A 296 22.49 -21.63 3.41
C LYS A 296 23.42 -20.48 3.87
N PRO A 297 23.71 -20.37 5.18
CA PRO A 297 24.56 -19.29 5.72
C PRO A 297 25.98 -19.30 5.16
N ALA A 298 26.48 -20.47 4.74
CA ALA A 298 27.82 -20.61 4.16
C ALA A 298 27.92 -20.25 2.66
N VAL A 299 26.81 -19.87 2.01
CA VAL A 299 26.75 -19.59 0.56
C VAL A 299 26.35 -18.14 0.34
N GLY A 300 27.27 -17.36 -0.25
CA GLY A 300 26.99 -15.98 -0.64
C GLY A 300 26.83 -15.04 0.56
N ALA A 301 27.63 -13.98 0.59
CA ALA A 301 27.58 -12.98 1.66
C ALA A 301 26.70 -11.77 1.32
N ALA A 302 26.32 -11.62 0.05
CA ALA A 302 25.58 -10.46 -0.44
C ALA A 302 24.07 -10.60 -0.26
N VAL A 303 23.53 -11.83 -0.22
CA VAL A 303 22.10 -12.06 0.02
C VAL A 303 21.89 -12.95 1.24
N LEU A 304 21.31 -12.35 2.27
CA LEU A 304 20.74 -13.04 3.41
C LEU A 304 19.39 -13.63 2.99
N ALA A 305 19.19 -14.92 3.20
CA ALA A 305 17.93 -15.60 2.93
C ALA A 305 17.57 -16.47 4.14
N GLY A 306 16.30 -16.57 4.50
CA GLY A 306 15.89 -17.39 5.64
C GLY A 306 14.46 -17.16 6.07
N TRP A 307 14.03 -17.90 7.10
CA TRP A 307 12.65 -17.92 7.56
C TRP A 307 12.50 -17.21 8.90
N GLY A 308 11.37 -16.54 9.08
CA GLY A 308 10.97 -15.92 10.34
C GLY A 308 9.45 -15.85 10.48
N GLU A 309 8.99 -15.25 11.56
CA GLU A 309 7.59 -14.87 11.75
C GLU A 309 7.49 -13.37 11.99
N LEU A 310 6.43 -12.73 11.49
CA LEU A 310 6.12 -11.32 11.71
C LEU A 310 4.64 -11.19 12.06
N HIS A 311 4.36 -10.75 13.29
CA HIS A 311 3.00 -10.77 13.84
C HIS A 311 2.31 -12.15 13.73
N GLY A 312 3.09 -13.23 13.93
CA GLY A 312 2.67 -14.62 13.84
C GLY A 312 2.47 -15.16 12.43
N TYR A 313 2.64 -14.35 11.38
CA TYR A 313 2.63 -14.79 10.00
C TYR A 313 4.01 -15.35 9.59
N PRO A 314 4.10 -16.55 9.01
CA PRO A 314 5.36 -17.07 8.50
C PRO A 314 5.80 -16.25 7.27
N VAL A 315 7.06 -15.83 7.27
CA VAL A 315 7.65 -15.05 6.17
C VAL A 315 8.99 -15.62 5.75
N GLY A 316 9.23 -15.66 4.44
CA GLY A 316 10.55 -15.88 3.87
C GLY A 316 11.21 -14.53 3.60
N VAL A 317 12.39 -14.31 4.15
CA VAL A 317 13.12 -13.04 3.99
C VAL A 317 14.23 -13.20 2.97
N LEU A 318 14.34 -12.22 2.07
CA LEU A 318 15.49 -11.96 1.23
C LEU A 318 15.99 -10.56 1.54
N ALA A 319 17.20 -10.44 2.05
CA ALA A 319 17.79 -9.15 2.35
C ALA A 319 19.15 -8.98 1.70
N ALA A 320 19.33 -7.88 0.96
CA ALA A 320 20.62 -7.55 0.35
C ALA A 320 21.52 -6.86 1.37
N ALA A 321 22.76 -7.33 1.46
CA ALA A 321 23.84 -6.66 2.17
C ALA A 321 24.51 -5.62 1.26
N ASP A 322 25.39 -4.79 1.84
CA ASP A 322 26.15 -3.77 1.12
C ASP A 322 27.38 -4.35 0.39
N VAL A 323 27.17 -5.44 -0.36
CA VAL A 323 28.19 -6.13 -1.15
C VAL A 323 27.57 -6.56 -2.48
N PRO A 324 28.27 -6.44 -3.61
CA PRO A 324 27.75 -6.88 -4.91
C PRO A 324 27.36 -8.37 -4.93
N PRO A 325 26.19 -8.73 -5.49
CA PRO A 325 25.74 -10.12 -5.52
C PRO A 325 26.59 -10.98 -6.45
N THR A 326 26.93 -12.18 -6.00
CA THR A 326 27.61 -13.19 -6.81
C THR A 326 26.61 -14.14 -7.49
N ALA A 327 27.10 -14.99 -8.40
CA ALA A 327 26.30 -16.06 -8.98
C ALA A 327 25.79 -17.04 -7.90
N ALA A 328 26.56 -17.28 -6.84
CA ALA A 328 26.16 -18.12 -5.72
C ALA A 328 25.02 -17.49 -4.90
N ASP A 329 25.06 -16.16 -4.68
CA ASP A 329 23.96 -15.42 -4.04
C ASP A 329 22.67 -15.50 -4.87
N THR A 330 22.79 -15.32 -6.18
CA THR A 330 21.65 -15.42 -7.11
C THR A 330 21.04 -16.82 -7.07
N GLN A 331 21.86 -17.87 -7.13
CA GLN A 331 21.38 -19.25 -7.05
C GLN A 331 20.73 -19.56 -5.69
N LYS A 332 21.27 -19.03 -4.60
CA LYS A 332 20.70 -19.13 -3.25
C LYS A 332 19.32 -18.47 -3.20
N ALA A 333 19.20 -17.23 -3.70
CA ALA A 333 17.95 -16.48 -3.70
C ALA A 333 16.87 -17.16 -4.56
N VAL A 334 17.21 -17.58 -5.79
CA VAL A 334 16.29 -18.30 -6.68
C VAL A 334 15.78 -19.58 -6.03
N HIS A 335 16.67 -20.38 -5.42
CA HIS A 335 16.25 -21.60 -4.74
C HIS A 335 15.35 -21.30 -3.53
N PHE A 336 15.65 -20.24 -2.78
CA PHE A 336 14.82 -19.84 -1.64
C PHE A 336 13.41 -19.39 -2.07
N ILE A 337 13.30 -18.60 -3.15
CA ILE A 337 12.01 -18.18 -3.73
C ILE A 337 11.19 -19.41 -4.16
N GLN A 338 11.82 -20.41 -4.76
CA GLN A 338 11.15 -21.66 -5.13
C GLN A 338 10.61 -22.40 -3.90
N LEU A 339 11.37 -22.44 -2.80
CA LEU A 339 10.89 -23.03 -1.55
C LEU A 339 9.69 -22.27 -0.99
N ALA A 340 9.75 -20.93 -0.97
CA ALA A 340 8.64 -20.10 -0.50
C ALA A 340 7.37 -20.31 -1.32
N ASN A 341 7.48 -20.47 -2.64
CA ASN A 341 6.36 -20.82 -3.50
C ASN A 341 5.86 -22.26 -3.23
N ALA A 342 6.75 -23.21 -2.98
CA ALA A 342 6.35 -24.57 -2.67
C ALA A 342 5.64 -24.72 -1.30
N THR A 343 5.83 -23.75 -0.39
CA THR A 343 5.24 -23.75 0.96
C THR A 343 4.21 -22.64 1.17
N ASP A 344 3.73 -22.00 0.09
CA ASP A 344 2.74 -20.92 0.14
C ASP A 344 3.11 -19.82 1.15
N THR A 345 4.40 -19.47 1.24
CA THR A 345 4.93 -18.55 2.25
C THR A 345 5.20 -17.19 1.63
N SER A 346 4.66 -16.14 2.22
CA SER A 346 4.89 -14.75 1.79
C SER A 346 6.37 -14.38 1.87
N LEU A 347 6.82 -13.54 0.95
CA LEU A 347 8.20 -13.07 0.87
C LEU A 347 8.31 -11.62 1.37
N LEU A 348 9.37 -11.34 2.13
CA LEU A 348 9.81 -10.00 2.47
C LEU A 348 11.16 -9.74 1.78
N LEU A 349 11.18 -8.73 0.91
CA LEU A 349 12.38 -8.25 0.27
C LEU A 349 12.85 -6.96 0.96
N LEU A 350 14.10 -6.94 1.40
CA LEU A 350 14.71 -5.81 2.09
C LEU A 350 16.02 -5.41 1.41
N GLN A 351 16.19 -4.13 1.14
CA GLN A 351 17.47 -3.56 0.70
C GLN A 351 17.81 -2.31 1.50
N ARG A 352 19.02 -1.82 1.30
CA ARG A 352 19.37 -0.44 1.60
C ARG A 352 19.21 0.38 0.33
N ASP A 353 18.89 1.66 0.46
CA ASP A 353 18.66 2.57 -0.68
C ASP A 353 19.81 2.62 -1.70
N ASP A 354 21.05 2.29 -1.30
CA ASP A 354 22.23 2.31 -2.19
C ASP A 354 22.68 0.91 -2.68
N ALA A 355 22.06 -0.16 -2.17
CA ALA A 355 22.48 -1.52 -2.46
C ALA A 355 21.97 -1.98 -3.82
N GLY A 356 22.86 -2.50 -4.66
CA GLY A 356 22.54 -2.95 -6.01
C GLY A 356 21.35 -3.90 -6.06
N ILE A 357 20.40 -3.57 -6.96
CA ILE A 357 19.22 -4.36 -7.32
C ILE A 357 19.67 -5.79 -7.56
N LEU A 358 19.15 -6.73 -6.76
CA LEU A 358 19.39 -8.18 -6.86
C LEU A 358 19.73 -8.64 -8.28
N GLY A 359 20.68 -9.56 -8.43
CA GLY A 359 21.08 -10.10 -9.74
C GLY A 359 19.87 -10.51 -10.60
N SER A 360 19.95 -10.32 -11.92
CA SER A 360 18.82 -10.47 -12.86
C SER A 360 18.03 -11.78 -12.72
N GLY A 361 18.71 -12.89 -12.39
CA GLY A 361 18.05 -14.17 -12.12
C GLY A 361 17.13 -14.16 -10.90
N THR A 362 17.45 -13.39 -9.86
CA THR A 362 16.57 -13.23 -8.69
C THR A 362 15.35 -12.40 -9.03
N VAL A 363 15.52 -11.31 -9.79
CA VAL A 363 14.39 -10.47 -10.25
C VAL A 363 13.44 -11.29 -11.12
N ASP A 364 13.98 -12.13 -12.01
CA ASP A 364 13.18 -13.04 -12.83
C ASP A 364 12.42 -14.06 -11.97
N ALA A 365 13.07 -14.66 -10.97
CA ALA A 365 12.40 -15.59 -10.05
C ALA A 365 11.29 -14.91 -9.23
N LEU A 366 11.49 -13.67 -8.78
CA LEU A 366 10.46 -12.89 -8.09
C LEU A 366 9.29 -12.57 -9.01
N ALA A 367 9.54 -12.20 -10.27
CA ALA A 367 8.50 -11.89 -11.24
C ALA A 367 7.59 -13.10 -11.57
N HIS A 368 8.10 -14.33 -11.42
CA HIS A 368 7.33 -15.56 -11.60
C HIS A 368 6.75 -16.13 -10.29
N SER A 369 7.08 -15.51 -9.15
CA SER A 369 6.53 -15.88 -7.85
C SER A 369 5.08 -15.43 -7.74
N THR A 370 4.20 -16.28 -7.20
CA THR A 370 2.78 -15.90 -6.96
C THR A 370 2.46 -15.69 -5.49
N VAL A 371 3.34 -16.11 -4.58
CA VAL A 371 3.21 -15.76 -3.16
C VAL A 371 3.32 -14.24 -2.97
N PRO A 372 2.60 -13.65 -2.00
CA PRO A 372 2.69 -12.23 -1.71
C PRO A 372 4.13 -11.79 -1.43
N LEU A 373 4.59 -10.77 -2.15
CA LEU A 373 5.88 -10.12 -1.93
C LEU A 373 5.64 -8.75 -1.28
N LEU A 374 6.27 -8.51 -0.13
CA LEU A 374 6.37 -7.20 0.50
C LEU A 374 7.79 -6.68 0.29
N ALA A 375 7.94 -5.39 -0.01
CA ALA A 375 9.21 -4.76 -0.34
C ALA A 375 9.50 -3.58 0.59
N LEU A 376 10.75 -3.48 1.05
CA LEU A 376 11.27 -2.36 1.83
C LEU A 376 12.56 -1.83 1.18
N ASN A 377 12.57 -0.55 0.82
CA ASN A 377 13.66 0.21 0.17
C ASN A 377 14.09 -0.33 -1.21
N THR A 378 13.25 -1.13 -1.87
CA THR A 378 13.57 -1.75 -3.18
C THR A 378 12.75 -1.18 -4.34
N GLY A 379 11.90 -0.20 -4.04
CA GLY A 379 10.80 0.22 -4.91
C GLY A 379 9.91 -0.97 -5.30
N ARG A 380 9.40 -0.96 -6.54
CA ARG A 380 8.49 -1.98 -7.09
C ARG A 380 9.20 -3.16 -7.78
N THR A 381 10.47 -3.41 -7.44
CA THR A 381 11.21 -4.55 -7.97
C THR A 381 10.48 -5.87 -7.66
N GLY A 382 10.16 -6.66 -8.68
CA GLY A 382 9.45 -7.94 -8.53
C GLY A 382 7.93 -7.83 -8.37
N ASP A 383 7.32 -6.67 -8.69
CA ASP A 383 5.86 -6.40 -8.57
C ASP A 383 5.27 -6.73 -7.18
N PRO A 384 5.81 -6.13 -6.11
CA PRO A 384 5.35 -6.41 -4.75
C PRO A 384 3.89 -5.96 -4.52
N ARG A 385 3.20 -6.68 -3.63
CA ARG A 385 1.88 -6.30 -3.11
C ARG A 385 1.93 -4.94 -2.43
N PHE A 386 2.97 -4.71 -1.64
CA PHE A 386 3.26 -3.42 -1.03
C PHE A 386 4.76 -3.14 -1.13
N ALA A 387 5.11 -1.92 -1.49
CA ALA A 387 6.49 -1.42 -1.44
C ALA A 387 6.53 -0.18 -0.55
N PHE A 388 7.40 -0.17 0.45
CA PHE A 388 7.65 1.02 1.28
C PHE A 388 9.11 1.39 1.24
N SER A 389 9.39 2.64 1.59
CA SER A 389 10.74 3.17 1.67
C SER A 389 10.94 3.83 3.04
N TRP A 390 12.16 3.80 3.53
CA TRP A 390 12.60 4.66 4.62
C TRP A 390 12.96 6.05 4.07
N PRO A 391 13.02 7.08 4.94
CA PRO A 391 13.39 8.42 4.50
C PRO A 391 14.85 8.45 4.00
N ALA A 392 15.02 8.95 2.77
CA ALA A 392 16.30 9.06 2.09
C ALA A 392 16.51 10.48 1.51
N ASP A 393 17.75 10.80 1.14
CA ASP A 393 18.08 12.11 0.54
C ASP A 393 17.79 12.18 -0.97
N GLY A 394 17.54 11.04 -1.59
CA GLY A 394 17.14 10.91 -2.99
C GLY A 394 15.90 10.03 -3.14
N PRO A 395 15.37 9.88 -4.36
CA PRO A 395 14.29 8.93 -4.61
C PRO A 395 14.74 7.51 -4.26
N ALA A 396 13.81 6.68 -3.79
CA ALA A 396 14.10 5.28 -3.45
C ALA A 396 14.73 4.54 -4.63
N ALA A 397 15.72 3.67 -4.36
CA ALA A 397 16.27 2.78 -5.38
C ALA A 397 15.16 1.86 -5.91
N GLY A 398 14.93 1.88 -7.23
CA GLY A 398 13.96 1.01 -7.89
C GLY A 398 12.59 1.63 -8.19
N GLY A 399 12.38 2.93 -7.96
CA GLY A 399 11.22 3.68 -8.47
C GLY A 399 10.11 3.95 -7.45
N ASP A 400 8.86 4.05 -7.92
CA ASP A 400 7.67 4.40 -7.11
C ASP A 400 7.45 3.45 -5.93
N ASP A 401 7.04 3.96 -4.77
CA ASP A 401 6.61 3.18 -3.61
C ASP A 401 5.12 3.40 -3.29
N ASP A 402 4.63 2.76 -2.23
CA ASP A 402 3.30 2.92 -1.64
C ASP A 402 3.35 3.81 -0.38
N GLY A 403 4.49 4.46 -0.10
CA GLY A 403 4.68 5.35 1.03
C GLY A 403 6.10 5.32 1.59
N VAL A 404 6.55 6.48 2.10
CA VAL A 404 7.72 6.58 2.97
C VAL A 404 7.23 6.44 4.42
N ILE A 405 7.88 5.56 5.19
CA ILE A 405 7.46 5.24 6.57
C ILE A 405 8.59 5.51 7.56
N ASP A 406 8.22 5.79 8.82
CA ASP A 406 9.19 5.81 9.91
C ASP A 406 9.83 4.41 10.07
N PRO A 407 11.16 4.30 10.12
CA PRO A 407 11.81 3.01 10.32
C PRO A 407 11.29 2.22 11.53
N ARG A 408 10.87 2.92 12.60
CA ARG A 408 10.32 2.31 13.81
C ARG A 408 8.97 1.65 13.59
N ASP A 409 8.16 2.18 12.67
CA ASP A 409 6.82 1.68 12.36
C ASP A 409 6.84 0.50 11.37
N THR A 410 8.01 0.16 10.81
CA THR A 410 8.18 -0.89 9.80
C THR A 410 7.50 -2.20 10.18
N ARG A 411 7.67 -2.67 11.42
CA ARG A 411 7.06 -3.93 11.89
C ARG A 411 5.54 -3.87 11.83
N THR A 412 4.95 -2.80 12.34
CA THR A 412 3.50 -2.58 12.36
C THR A 412 2.94 -2.47 10.94
N VAL A 413 3.59 -1.68 10.08
CA VAL A 413 3.18 -1.50 8.67
C VAL A 413 3.21 -2.83 7.93
N LEU A 414 4.30 -3.59 8.04
CA LEU A 414 4.41 -4.92 7.42
C LEU A 414 3.37 -5.91 7.99
N GLY A 415 3.07 -5.83 9.27
CA GLY A 415 2.01 -6.63 9.91
C GLY A 415 0.62 -6.36 9.34
N LEU A 416 0.27 -5.09 9.16
CA LEU A 416 -0.98 -4.67 8.51
C LEU A 416 -1.04 -5.15 7.05
N CYS A 417 0.08 -5.06 6.31
CA CYS A 417 0.17 -5.58 4.96
C CYS A 417 0.02 -7.10 4.89
N LEU A 418 0.66 -7.87 5.78
CA LEU A 418 0.49 -9.33 5.85
C LEU A 418 -0.95 -9.70 6.16
N SER A 419 -1.58 -9.00 7.10
CA SER A 419 -3.00 -9.19 7.39
C SER A 419 -3.86 -8.95 6.14
N ALA A 420 -3.59 -7.86 5.40
CA ALA A 420 -4.32 -7.50 4.19
C ALA A 420 -4.11 -8.50 3.04
N VAL A 421 -2.87 -8.91 2.72
CA VAL A 421 -2.62 -9.87 1.61
C VAL A 421 -3.21 -11.25 1.91
N HIS A 422 -3.34 -11.63 3.18
CA HIS A 422 -4.03 -12.86 3.60
C HIS A 422 -5.57 -12.78 3.49
N SER A 423 -6.15 -11.66 3.07
CA SER A 423 -7.56 -11.61 2.66
C SER A 423 -7.81 -12.42 1.37
N ALA A 424 -6.81 -12.52 0.50
CA ALA A 424 -6.79 -13.41 -0.66
C ALA A 424 -6.23 -14.80 -0.31
N VAL A 425 -6.38 -15.76 -1.22
CA VAL A 425 -5.69 -17.05 -1.12
C VAL A 425 -4.19 -16.80 -1.32
N VAL A 426 -3.37 -17.36 -0.42
CA VAL A 426 -1.92 -17.40 -0.58
C VAL A 426 -1.58 -18.77 -1.18
N GLU A 427 -1.20 -18.77 -2.45
CA GLU A 427 -0.82 -19.97 -3.19
C GLU A 427 0.40 -19.64 -4.05
N GLY A 428 1.47 -20.40 -3.87
CA GLY A 428 2.69 -20.26 -4.62
C GLY A 428 2.62 -20.93 -5.98
N ALA A 429 3.56 -20.55 -6.85
CA ALA A 429 3.59 -21.05 -8.21
C ALA A 429 3.91 -22.55 -8.18
N GLY A 430 3.05 -23.36 -8.80
CA GLY A 430 3.29 -24.79 -8.96
C GLY A 430 4.68 -25.04 -9.57
N HIS A 431 5.47 -25.90 -8.92
CA HIS A 431 6.89 -26.21 -9.16
C HIS A 431 7.51 -25.43 -10.33
N VAL A 432 7.99 -24.21 -10.03
CA VAL A 432 8.83 -23.46 -10.98
C VAL A 432 10.01 -24.37 -11.30
N GLY A 433 10.18 -24.74 -12.57
CA GLY A 433 11.15 -25.74 -13.00
C GLY A 433 12.52 -25.47 -12.38
N THR A 434 13.17 -26.51 -11.84
CA THR A 434 14.48 -26.38 -11.22
C THR A 434 15.47 -25.76 -12.22
N PHE A 435 15.80 -24.49 -12.06
CA PHE A 435 16.90 -23.88 -12.78
C PHE A 435 18.19 -24.52 -12.29
N ARG A 436 18.76 -25.43 -13.07
CA ARG A 436 20.11 -25.97 -12.88
C ARG A 436 21.05 -25.26 -13.86
N PRO A 437 21.78 -24.21 -13.44
CA PRO A 437 22.81 -23.62 -14.28
C PRO A 437 24.01 -24.56 -14.31
N GLY A 438 24.11 -25.32 -15.40
CA GLY A 438 25.24 -26.22 -15.67
C GLY A 438 25.16 -26.94 -17.02
N LYS A 439 24.29 -26.49 -17.94
CA LYS A 439 24.06 -27.18 -19.22
C LYS A 439 24.00 -26.25 -20.44
N VAL A 440 24.64 -25.07 -20.35
CA VAL A 440 24.74 -24.12 -21.48
C VAL A 440 26.18 -23.95 -22.00
N ASP A 441 27.18 -24.60 -21.38
CA ASP A 441 28.53 -24.69 -21.95
C ASP A 441 28.90 -26.13 -22.33
N GLN A 442 28.15 -26.71 -23.27
CA GLN A 442 28.63 -27.81 -24.14
C GLN A 442 28.17 -27.61 -25.58
#